data_AF-A0A535C9C0-F1
#
_entry.id   AF-A0A535C9C0-F1
#
_cell.length_a   1.000
_cell.length_b   1.000
_cell.length_c   1.000
_cell.angle_alpha   90.00
_cell.angle_beta   90.00
_cell.angle_gamma   90.00
#
_symmetry.space_group_name_H-M   'P 1'
#
loop_
_entity.id
_entity.type
_entity.pdbx_description
1 polymer ?
#
loop_
_entity_poly.entity_id
_entity_poly.type
_entity_poly.pdbx_seq_one_letter_code
_entity_poly.pdbx_strand_id
1 'polypeptide(L)'
;MQDPNTLVIHLTKPGGYFLQALTYPTSYVVEKSVADKFGTGWTDHLAGQGGDGPFMVKSYSHTTGIKLVPNTHYYGSKPQLAEVDYLPFKDRQTSYNAYQANQNDYSDIPLAQVASIKTGKDFVQTPALTIFYVGMNFLVKPLDNIKVRQAFALAVNRDVLNQAAWHGAYIPSCHIVPQGMPGYNSNLTCPAGTTTKGDVAKAKQLFTQGLQEEGMTVATFPNITYTYPTQSPEAAAQATTLVQMWKTALGVTINASAKSQNSMYTLESQTTKHTGPLQMWSGGWGADYADPQDWITLQFGDNQPYNEFNFGDNNGNAQQIA
;
A
#
# COMPACT_ATOMS: atom_id res chain seq x y z
N MET A 1 36.93 9.19 -17.55
CA MET A 1 36.46 9.10 -16.15
C MET A 1 35.58 7.88 -15.98
N GLN A 2 36.12 6.70 -16.22
CA GLN A 2 35.48 5.45 -15.83
C GLN A 2 36.59 4.58 -15.26
N ASP A 3 36.56 4.39 -13.94
CA ASP A 3 37.41 3.47 -13.21
C ASP A 3 36.50 2.55 -12.38
N PRO A 4 37.01 1.42 -11.85
CA PRO A 4 36.19 0.44 -11.13
C PRO A 4 35.43 0.98 -9.92
N ASN A 5 35.78 2.15 -9.39
CA ASN A 5 35.20 2.76 -8.19
C ASN A 5 34.40 4.03 -8.49
N THR A 6 34.19 4.38 -9.76
CA THR A 6 33.44 5.58 -10.15
C THR A 6 32.17 5.18 -10.92
N LEU A 7 31.02 5.35 -10.27
CA LEU A 7 29.70 5.22 -10.90
C LEU A 7 29.19 6.60 -11.33
N VAL A 8 28.88 6.75 -12.62
CA VAL A 8 28.29 7.99 -13.18
C VAL A 8 26.87 7.71 -13.62
N ILE A 9 25.91 8.42 -13.03
CA ILE A 9 24.48 8.32 -13.37
C ILE A 9 24.03 9.65 -13.98
N HIS A 10 23.59 9.61 -15.23
CA HIS A 10 23.04 10.77 -15.93
C HIS A 10 21.51 10.75 -15.88
N LEU A 11 20.93 11.75 -15.23
CA LEU A 11 19.47 11.92 -15.19
C LEU A 11 18.98 12.62 -16.46
N THR A 12 17.81 12.21 -16.96
CA THR A 12 17.18 12.86 -18.11
C THR A 12 16.58 14.22 -17.78
N LYS A 13 16.32 14.49 -16.49
CA LYS A 13 15.84 15.75 -15.94
C LYS A 13 16.38 15.95 -14.51
N PRO A 14 16.44 17.20 -14.00
CA PRO A 14 16.78 17.44 -12.60
C PRO A 14 15.81 16.67 -11.67
N GLY A 15 16.36 15.96 -10.67
CA GLY A 15 15.58 15.21 -9.69
C GLY A 15 16.19 15.37 -8.30
N GLY A 16 15.67 16.31 -7.50
CA GLY A 16 16.17 16.58 -6.15
C GLY A 16 16.07 15.39 -5.20
N TYR A 17 15.11 14.51 -5.46
CA TYR A 17 14.86 13.25 -4.74
C TYR A 17 15.85 12.13 -5.09
N PHE A 18 16.69 12.30 -6.11
CA PHE A 18 17.49 11.20 -6.69
C PHE A 18 18.34 10.46 -5.65
N LEU A 19 19.04 11.18 -4.77
CA LEU A 19 19.87 10.54 -3.73
C LEU A 19 19.05 9.75 -2.71
N GLN A 20 17.80 10.16 -2.44
CA GLN A 20 16.91 9.42 -1.57
C GLN A 20 16.33 8.19 -2.28
N ALA A 21 16.04 8.28 -3.58
CA ALA A 21 15.61 7.11 -4.35
C ALA A 21 16.67 5.99 -4.37
N LEU A 22 17.96 6.34 -4.29
CA LEU A 22 19.07 5.37 -4.15
C LEU A 22 19.14 4.68 -2.77
N THR A 23 18.25 5.01 -1.82
CA THR A 23 18.13 4.26 -0.56
C THR A 23 17.10 3.13 -0.64
N TYR A 24 16.41 2.99 -1.77
CA TYR A 24 15.37 1.98 -1.96
C TYR A 24 15.95 0.67 -2.52
N PRO A 25 15.47 -0.53 -2.12
CA PRO A 25 16.09 -1.80 -2.48
C PRO A 25 16.28 -2.08 -3.98
N THR A 26 15.46 -1.48 -4.86
CA THR A 26 15.63 -1.64 -6.32
C THR A 26 16.89 -0.98 -6.88
N SER A 27 17.56 -0.14 -6.08
CA SER A 27 18.85 0.49 -6.41
C SER A 27 20.05 -0.25 -5.83
N TYR A 28 19.83 -1.28 -5.00
CA TYR A 28 20.92 -2.04 -4.38
C TYR A 28 21.62 -2.95 -5.40
N VAL A 29 22.89 -3.23 -5.15
CA VAL A 29 23.69 -4.07 -6.03
C VAL A 29 23.37 -5.55 -5.81
N VAL A 30 23.49 -6.34 -6.87
CA VAL A 30 23.35 -7.81 -6.83
C VAL A 30 24.62 -8.47 -7.33
N GLU A 31 24.93 -9.64 -6.79
CA GLU A 31 26.10 -10.42 -7.22
C GLU A 31 25.85 -11.03 -8.61
N LYS A 32 26.40 -10.38 -9.64
CA LYS A 32 26.17 -10.73 -11.04
C LYS A 32 26.51 -12.21 -11.32
N SER A 33 27.57 -12.74 -10.73
CA SER A 33 27.99 -14.13 -10.98
C SER A 33 26.96 -15.16 -10.47
N VAL A 34 26.28 -14.87 -9.37
CA VAL A 34 25.20 -15.70 -8.81
C VAL A 34 23.94 -15.55 -9.67
N ALA A 35 23.56 -14.33 -10.01
CA ALA A 35 22.40 -14.05 -10.85
C ALA A 35 22.51 -14.71 -12.25
N ASP A 36 23.66 -14.57 -12.93
CA ASP A 36 23.90 -15.17 -14.24
C ASP A 36 23.85 -16.71 -14.19
N LYS A 37 24.40 -17.31 -13.13
CA LYS A 37 24.49 -18.77 -13.00
C LYS A 37 23.15 -19.44 -12.75
N PHE A 38 22.27 -18.80 -11.97
CA PHE A 38 21.02 -19.41 -11.49
C PHE A 38 19.76 -18.77 -12.07
N GLY A 39 19.89 -17.71 -12.88
CA GLY A 39 18.77 -17.04 -13.54
C GLY A 39 17.73 -16.54 -12.55
N THR A 40 16.44 -16.72 -12.85
CA THR A 40 15.33 -16.23 -12.00
C THR A 40 15.27 -16.87 -10.61
N GLY A 41 15.93 -18.02 -10.40
CA GLY A 41 16.00 -18.71 -9.10
C GLY A 41 17.20 -18.32 -8.23
N TRP A 42 17.99 -17.31 -8.63
CA TRP A 42 19.25 -16.98 -7.96
C TRP A 42 19.12 -16.67 -6.47
N THR A 43 17.98 -16.16 -6.02
CA THR A 43 17.72 -15.85 -4.61
C THR A 43 17.70 -17.10 -3.72
N ASP A 44 17.37 -18.27 -4.27
CA ASP A 44 17.41 -19.56 -3.55
C ASP A 44 18.85 -20.06 -3.33
N HIS A 45 19.85 -19.40 -3.93
CA HIS A 45 21.25 -19.80 -3.90
C HIS A 45 22.17 -18.81 -3.15
N LEU A 46 21.58 -17.90 -2.37
CA LEU A 46 22.31 -16.86 -1.61
C LEU A 46 23.09 -17.39 -0.40
N ALA A 47 22.82 -18.61 0.06
CA ALA A 47 23.50 -19.17 1.23
C ALA A 47 25.02 -19.21 1.03
N GLY A 48 25.74 -18.44 1.84
CA GLY A 48 27.20 -18.32 1.78
C GLY A 48 27.74 -17.57 0.56
N GLN A 49 26.90 -16.91 -0.24
CA GLN A 49 27.30 -16.26 -1.50
C GLN A 49 26.61 -14.89 -1.66
N GLY A 50 27.36 -13.91 -2.18
CA GLY A 50 26.84 -12.56 -2.42
C GLY A 50 26.51 -11.78 -1.15
N GLY A 51 26.01 -10.56 -1.34
CA GLY A 51 25.64 -9.63 -0.27
C GLY A 51 26.74 -8.63 0.06
N ASP A 52 26.38 -7.34 -0.01
CA ASP A 52 27.24 -6.19 0.29
C ASP A 52 26.86 -5.50 1.60
N GLY A 53 25.82 -5.99 2.29
CA GLY A 53 25.29 -5.45 3.53
C GLY A 53 25.98 -5.96 4.81
N PRO A 54 25.54 -5.48 5.99
CA PRO A 54 26.12 -5.84 7.29
C PRO A 54 25.93 -7.31 7.69
N PHE A 55 24.94 -7.98 7.11
CA PHE A 55 24.69 -9.40 7.27
C PHE A 55 24.72 -10.11 5.92
N MET A 56 24.98 -11.42 5.94
CA MET A 56 24.90 -12.32 4.79
C MET A 56 23.99 -13.52 5.08
N VAL A 57 23.44 -14.13 4.03
CA VAL A 57 22.55 -15.28 4.17
C VAL A 57 23.35 -16.52 4.57
N LYS A 58 23.05 -17.06 5.76
CA LYS A 58 23.55 -18.36 6.22
C LYS A 58 22.75 -19.50 5.62
N SER A 59 21.42 -19.37 5.64
CA SER A 59 20.49 -20.33 5.03
C SER A 59 19.18 -19.65 4.69
N TYR A 60 18.53 -20.10 3.62
CA TYR A 60 17.19 -19.67 3.23
C TYR A 60 16.34 -20.89 2.87
N SER A 61 15.12 -20.92 3.38
CA SER A 61 14.10 -21.90 3.03
C SER A 61 12.74 -21.22 3.01
N HIS A 62 11.93 -21.54 1.99
CA HIS A 62 10.53 -21.12 1.92
C HIS A 62 9.68 -21.62 3.10
N THR A 63 10.14 -22.64 3.84
CA THR A 63 9.42 -23.24 4.97
C THR A 63 9.90 -22.72 6.32
N THR A 64 11.22 -22.55 6.48
CA THR A 64 11.81 -22.19 7.79
C THR A 64 12.32 -20.75 7.86
N GLY A 65 12.27 -20.00 6.75
CA GLY A 65 12.65 -18.59 6.70
C GLY A 65 14.12 -18.36 6.35
N ILE A 66 14.66 -17.21 6.76
CA ILE A 66 16.02 -16.75 6.44
C ILE A 66 16.82 -16.65 7.72
N LYS A 67 18.01 -17.26 7.74
CA LYS A 67 19.01 -17.06 8.79
C LYS A 67 20.12 -16.18 8.25
N LEU A 68 20.42 -15.09 8.95
CA LEU A 68 21.46 -14.14 8.60
C LEU A 68 22.59 -14.16 9.63
N VAL A 69 23.84 -14.06 9.19
CA VAL A 69 25.03 -13.94 10.05
C VAL A 69 25.85 -12.71 9.68
N PRO A 70 26.65 -12.13 10.60
CA PRO A 70 27.48 -10.98 10.29
C PRO A 70 28.35 -11.20 9.05
N ASN A 71 28.32 -10.23 8.14
CA ASN A 71 29.17 -10.23 6.96
C ASN A 71 30.58 -9.72 7.32
N THR A 72 31.56 -10.63 7.35
CA THR A 72 32.96 -10.28 7.63
C THR A 72 33.57 -9.35 6.58
N HIS A 73 33.00 -9.28 5.38
CA HIS A 73 33.46 -8.42 4.28
C HIS A 73 32.76 -7.05 4.21
N TYR A 74 31.73 -6.79 5.03
CA TYR A 74 31.05 -5.49 5.05
C TYR A 74 32.01 -4.33 5.35
N TYR A 75 31.96 -3.25 4.57
CA TYR A 75 32.89 -2.13 4.72
C TYR A 75 32.64 -1.30 6.00
N GLY A 76 31.40 -1.28 6.50
CA GLY A 76 30.99 -0.45 7.63
C GLY A 76 31.11 -1.15 8.99
N SER A 77 30.49 -0.54 10.00
CA SER A 77 30.42 -1.08 11.36
C SER A 77 29.81 -2.48 11.37
N LYS A 78 30.47 -3.41 12.06
CA LYS A 78 30.03 -4.80 12.15
C LYS A 78 28.86 -4.95 13.13
N PRO A 79 27.85 -5.77 12.82
CA PRO A 79 26.78 -6.09 13.75
C PRO A 79 27.30 -6.66 15.07
N GLN A 80 26.62 -6.35 16.17
CA GLN A 80 26.83 -7.00 17.47
C GLN A 80 26.04 -8.30 17.63
N LEU A 81 24.98 -8.47 16.82
CA LEU A 81 24.17 -9.69 16.80
C LEU A 81 24.95 -10.82 16.11
N ALA A 82 24.95 -12.01 16.72
CA ALA A 82 25.64 -13.17 16.16
C ALA A 82 24.85 -13.85 15.02
N GLU A 83 23.52 -13.80 15.07
CA GLU A 83 22.60 -14.36 14.09
C GLU A 83 21.28 -13.60 14.15
N VAL A 84 20.58 -13.49 13.02
CA VAL A 84 19.21 -12.96 12.93
C VAL A 84 18.35 -13.98 12.20
N ASP A 85 17.29 -14.44 12.84
CA ASP A 85 16.35 -15.42 12.29
C ASP A 85 15.05 -14.72 11.86
N TYR A 86 14.79 -14.68 10.56
CA TYR A 86 13.51 -14.24 9.99
C TYR A 86 12.58 -15.43 9.85
N LEU A 87 11.62 -15.54 10.76
CA LEU A 87 10.68 -16.66 10.83
C LEU A 87 9.43 -16.41 9.96
N PRO A 88 8.96 -17.40 9.17
CA PRO A 88 7.84 -17.22 8.25
C PRO A 88 6.50 -17.45 8.98
N PHE A 89 6.05 -16.45 9.75
CA PHE A 89 4.72 -16.48 10.36
C PHE A 89 3.64 -16.15 9.32
N LYS A 90 2.54 -16.91 9.30
CA LYS A 90 1.44 -16.73 8.35
C LYS A 90 0.47 -15.62 8.74
N ASP A 91 0.42 -15.28 10.02
CA ASP A 91 -0.48 -14.28 10.56
C ASP A 91 0.08 -13.66 11.85
N ARG A 92 -0.44 -12.49 12.18
CA ARG A 92 0.01 -11.68 13.32
C ARG A 92 -0.25 -12.34 14.67
N GLN A 93 -1.33 -13.10 14.81
CA GLN A 93 -1.67 -13.76 16.08
C GLN A 93 -0.66 -14.87 16.40
N THR A 94 -0.27 -15.66 15.40
CA THR A 94 0.74 -16.69 15.54
C THR A 94 2.10 -16.11 15.91
N SER A 95 2.53 -15.04 15.22
CA SER A 95 3.79 -14.34 15.54
C SER A 95 3.80 -13.76 16.97
N TYR A 96 2.67 -13.18 17.39
CA TYR A 96 2.55 -12.59 18.72
C TYR A 96 2.52 -13.65 19.82
N ASN A 97 1.87 -14.80 19.59
CA ASN A 97 1.92 -15.92 20.53
C ASN A 97 3.35 -16.47 20.70
N ALA A 98 4.12 -16.55 19.61
CA ALA A 98 5.53 -16.94 19.67
C ALA A 98 6.36 -15.92 20.47
N TYR A 99 6.07 -14.62 20.32
CA TYR A 99 6.70 -13.58 21.14
C TYR A 99 6.38 -13.75 22.63
N GLN A 100 5.10 -13.96 22.98
CA GLN A 100 4.68 -14.20 24.37
C GLN A 100 5.31 -15.48 24.96
N ALA A 101 5.66 -16.46 24.12
CA ALA A 101 6.33 -17.69 24.51
C ALA A 101 7.87 -17.57 24.55
N ASN A 102 8.45 -16.38 24.34
CA ASN A 102 9.90 -16.14 24.19
C ASN A 102 10.53 -16.96 23.06
N GLN A 103 9.77 -17.26 22.01
CA GLN A 103 10.23 -17.95 20.79
C GLN A 103 10.49 -16.97 19.64
N ASN A 104 10.20 -15.69 19.84
CA ASN A 104 10.39 -14.63 18.87
C ASN A 104 10.65 -13.32 19.61
N ASP A 105 11.69 -12.57 19.25
CA ASP A 105 12.07 -11.36 19.97
C ASP A 105 11.28 -10.12 19.50
N TYR A 106 10.66 -10.19 18.31
CA TYR A 106 9.92 -9.09 17.72
C TYR A 106 8.65 -9.59 17.01
N SER A 107 7.49 -9.02 17.34
CA SER A 107 6.25 -9.31 16.65
C SER A 107 5.39 -8.07 16.52
N ASP A 108 4.67 -7.99 15.40
CA ASP A 108 3.48 -7.14 15.31
C ASP A 108 2.40 -7.61 16.30
N ILE A 109 1.52 -6.71 16.70
CA ILE A 109 0.47 -6.97 17.71
C ILE A 109 -0.91 -7.07 17.04
N PRO A 110 -1.70 -8.14 17.27
CA PRO A 110 -3.09 -8.21 16.82
C PRO A 110 -3.86 -6.96 17.25
N LEU A 111 -4.49 -6.23 16.32
CA LEU A 111 -4.99 -4.88 16.60
C LEU A 111 -6.03 -4.85 17.71
N ALA A 112 -6.85 -5.89 17.82
CA ALA A 112 -7.80 -6.08 18.90
C ALA A 112 -7.16 -6.10 20.31
N GLN A 113 -5.89 -6.44 20.43
CA GLN A 113 -5.15 -6.53 21.69
C GLN A 113 -4.39 -5.24 22.03
N VAL A 114 -4.23 -4.30 21.10
CA VAL A 114 -3.43 -3.09 21.32
C VAL A 114 -3.93 -2.30 22.54
N ALA A 115 -5.24 -2.16 22.69
CA ALA A 115 -5.82 -1.40 23.79
C ALA A 115 -5.46 -1.94 25.18
N SER A 116 -5.29 -3.27 25.33
CA SER A 116 -4.95 -3.89 26.62
C SER A 116 -3.45 -3.91 26.92
N ILE A 117 -2.59 -3.76 25.90
CA ILE A 117 -1.14 -3.90 26.09
C ILE A 117 -0.33 -2.62 25.81
N LYS A 118 -0.96 -1.55 25.32
CA LYS A 118 -0.29 -0.29 24.94
C LYS A 118 0.49 0.41 26.07
N THR A 119 0.23 0.05 27.33
CA THR A 119 0.97 0.56 28.49
C THR A 119 2.10 -0.36 28.94
N GLY A 120 2.30 -1.49 28.26
CA GLY A 120 3.36 -2.43 28.53
C GLY A 120 4.74 -1.88 28.13
N LYS A 121 5.78 -2.27 28.87
CA LYS A 121 7.16 -1.80 28.65
C LYS A 121 7.74 -2.17 27.28
N ASP A 122 7.24 -3.24 26.68
CA ASP A 122 7.72 -3.75 25.39
C ASP A 122 6.85 -3.24 24.22
N PHE A 123 5.79 -2.49 24.51
CA PHE A 123 4.95 -1.91 23.47
C PHE A 123 5.65 -0.72 22.84
N VAL A 124 5.79 -0.77 21.51
CA VAL A 124 6.32 0.33 20.72
C VAL A 124 5.32 0.67 19.61
N GLN A 125 4.99 1.95 19.50
CA GLN A 125 4.19 2.49 18.39
C GLN A 125 5.04 3.51 17.63
N THR A 126 5.24 3.26 16.35
CA THR A 126 5.99 4.16 15.46
C THR A 126 5.07 4.72 14.37
N PRO A 127 5.19 6.02 14.04
CA PRO A 127 4.57 6.56 12.84
C PRO A 127 5.11 5.86 11.59
N ALA A 128 4.24 5.60 10.63
CA ALA A 128 4.60 5.06 9.31
C ALA A 128 4.12 6.03 8.23
N LEU A 129 5.01 6.34 7.28
CA LEU A 129 4.67 7.11 6.09
C LEU A 129 3.93 6.20 5.11
N THR A 130 2.67 5.90 5.42
CA THR A 130 1.84 4.98 4.65
C THR A 130 0.41 5.48 4.62
N ILE A 131 -0.24 5.40 3.45
CA ILE A 131 -1.67 5.65 3.29
C ILE A 131 -2.33 4.38 2.75
N PHE A 132 -3.44 3.99 3.37
CA PHE A 132 -4.36 2.99 2.84
C PHE A 132 -5.57 3.69 2.23
N TYR A 133 -6.05 3.19 1.10
CA TYR A 133 -7.14 3.79 0.34
C TYR A 133 -8.03 2.74 -0.31
N VAL A 134 -9.21 3.17 -0.75
CA VAL A 134 -10.02 2.41 -1.70
C VAL A 134 -9.62 2.87 -3.10
N GLY A 135 -8.95 2.01 -3.85
CA GLY A 135 -8.69 2.24 -5.27
C GLY A 135 -9.97 2.10 -6.08
N MET A 136 -10.09 2.91 -7.11
CA MET A 136 -11.17 2.83 -8.11
C MET A 136 -10.52 2.97 -9.49
N ASN A 137 -10.94 2.13 -10.44
CA ASN A 137 -10.42 2.19 -11.80
C ASN A 137 -11.18 3.24 -12.60
N PHE A 138 -10.51 4.30 -13.03
CA PHE A 138 -11.15 5.45 -13.69
C PHE A 138 -11.50 5.17 -15.17
N LEU A 139 -11.20 3.98 -15.69
CA LEU A 139 -11.64 3.52 -17.01
C LEU A 139 -12.93 2.67 -16.96
N VAL A 140 -13.36 2.25 -15.77
CA VAL A 140 -14.53 1.37 -15.61
C VAL A 140 -15.79 2.19 -15.41
N LYS A 141 -16.81 2.04 -16.26
CA LYS A 141 -18.12 2.66 -16.03
C LYS A 141 -18.85 2.05 -14.83
N PRO A 142 -19.52 2.85 -13.97
CA PRO A 142 -19.60 4.31 -13.95
C PRO A 142 -18.54 4.97 -13.04
N LEU A 143 -17.47 4.25 -12.67
CA LEU A 143 -16.36 4.77 -11.86
C LEU A 143 -15.46 5.75 -12.66
N ASP A 144 -15.59 5.83 -13.98
CA ASP A 144 -15.01 6.85 -14.84
C ASP A 144 -15.59 8.25 -14.59
N ASN A 145 -16.81 8.33 -14.07
CA ASN A 145 -17.46 9.57 -13.66
C ASN A 145 -16.95 10.08 -12.29
N ILE A 146 -16.44 11.31 -12.24
CA ILE A 146 -15.87 11.91 -11.01
C ILE A 146 -16.92 12.08 -9.89
N LYS A 147 -18.17 12.38 -10.22
CA LYS A 147 -19.24 12.56 -9.21
C LYS A 147 -19.61 11.23 -8.57
N VAL A 148 -19.58 10.14 -9.34
CA VAL A 148 -19.74 8.79 -8.80
C VAL A 148 -18.61 8.47 -7.82
N ARG A 149 -17.34 8.67 -8.19
CA ARG A 149 -16.20 8.44 -7.28
C ARG A 149 -16.27 9.29 -6.02
N GLN A 150 -16.58 10.58 -6.15
CA GLN A 150 -16.77 11.49 -5.02
C GLN A 150 -17.91 11.02 -4.10
N ALA A 151 -19.02 10.53 -4.66
CA ALA A 151 -20.12 9.99 -3.86
C ALA A 151 -19.69 8.78 -3.03
N PHE A 152 -18.95 7.83 -3.61
CA PHE A 152 -18.41 6.69 -2.85
C PHE A 152 -17.43 7.13 -1.76
N ALA A 153 -16.58 8.13 -2.02
CA ALA A 153 -15.63 8.67 -1.04
C ALA A 153 -16.31 9.42 0.12
N LEU A 154 -17.40 10.15 -0.16
CA LEU A 154 -18.18 10.92 0.82
C LEU A 154 -19.17 10.07 1.62
N ALA A 155 -19.59 8.92 1.08
CA ALA A 155 -20.43 7.96 1.80
C ALA A 155 -19.70 7.27 2.96
N VAL A 156 -18.38 7.36 3.03
CA VAL A 156 -17.55 6.69 4.03
C VAL A 156 -17.24 7.62 5.19
N ASN A 157 -17.68 7.22 6.39
CA ASN A 157 -17.20 7.80 7.64
C ASN A 157 -15.93 7.04 8.08
N ARG A 158 -14.77 7.66 7.87
CA ARG A 158 -13.46 7.03 8.09
C ARG A 158 -13.17 6.81 9.57
N ASP A 159 -13.71 7.64 10.47
CA ASP A 159 -13.57 7.47 11.92
C ASP A 159 -14.28 6.18 12.37
N VAL A 160 -15.52 5.99 11.92
CA VAL A 160 -16.30 4.78 12.20
C VAL A 160 -15.67 3.55 11.55
N LEU A 161 -15.19 3.67 10.31
CA LEU A 161 -14.49 2.59 9.62
C LEU A 161 -13.23 2.15 10.37
N ASN A 162 -12.39 3.11 10.77
CA ASN A 162 -11.17 2.84 11.52
C ASN A 162 -11.47 2.17 12.87
N GLN A 163 -12.50 2.63 13.58
CA GLN A 163 -12.88 2.00 14.85
C GLN A 163 -13.45 0.59 14.65
N ALA A 164 -14.30 0.38 13.64
CA ALA A 164 -15.02 -0.87 13.43
C ALA A 164 -14.14 -1.97 12.84
N ALA A 165 -13.25 -1.64 11.90
CA ALA A 165 -12.42 -2.61 11.19
C ALA A 165 -11.00 -2.70 11.76
N TRP A 166 -10.43 -1.58 12.21
CA TRP A 166 -9.01 -1.47 12.56
C TRP A 166 -8.75 -1.16 14.03
N HIS A 167 -9.78 -1.21 14.88
CA HIS A 167 -9.69 -0.95 16.32
C HIS A 167 -9.08 0.41 16.69
N GLY A 168 -9.20 1.41 15.81
CA GLY A 168 -8.64 2.73 16.03
C GLY A 168 -7.12 2.82 15.82
N ALA A 169 -6.50 1.82 15.20
CA ALA A 169 -5.05 1.76 15.03
C ALA A 169 -4.48 2.78 14.03
N TYR A 170 -5.30 3.29 13.10
CA TYR A 170 -4.87 4.27 12.10
C TYR A 170 -5.35 5.67 12.40
N ILE A 171 -4.77 6.65 11.70
CA ILE A 171 -5.22 8.03 11.68
C ILE A 171 -6.13 8.20 10.45
N PRO A 172 -7.44 8.47 10.61
CA PRO A 172 -8.31 8.79 9.49
C PRO A 172 -7.77 9.99 8.71
N SER A 173 -7.64 9.86 7.39
CA SER A 173 -7.05 10.88 6.53
C SER A 173 -7.94 11.18 5.31
N CYS A 174 -7.84 12.42 4.84
CA CYS A 174 -8.39 12.87 3.57
C CYS A 174 -7.31 13.18 2.52
N HIS A 175 -6.04 12.91 2.85
CA HIS A 175 -4.88 13.24 2.04
C HIS A 175 -4.21 11.98 1.53
N ILE A 176 -3.70 12.02 0.30
CA ILE A 176 -2.94 10.93 -0.30
C ILE A 176 -1.47 10.95 0.14
N VAL A 177 -0.93 12.13 0.44
CA VAL A 177 0.38 12.30 1.06
C VAL A 177 0.20 12.15 2.59
N PRO A 178 0.89 11.22 3.26
CA PRO A 178 0.70 11.00 4.70
C PRO A 178 1.25 12.13 5.56
N GLN A 179 0.65 12.29 6.74
CA GLN A 179 1.18 13.18 7.77
C GLN A 179 2.63 12.79 8.11
N GLY A 180 3.52 13.78 8.15
CA GLY A 180 4.96 13.59 8.40
C GLY A 180 5.81 13.48 7.14
N MET A 181 5.19 13.29 5.97
CA MET A 181 5.88 13.31 4.69
C MET A 181 6.23 14.75 4.27
N PRO A 182 7.42 15.02 3.71
CA PRO A 182 7.67 16.30 3.04
C PRO A 182 6.60 16.58 1.97
N GLY A 183 6.11 17.82 1.92
CA GLY A 183 4.98 18.20 1.05
C GLY A 183 3.59 17.95 1.63
N TYR A 184 3.46 17.30 2.79
CA TYR A 184 2.20 17.23 3.52
C TYR A 184 1.69 18.64 3.87
N ASN A 185 0.41 18.90 3.59
CA ASN A 185 -0.23 20.18 3.90
C ASN A 185 -1.49 19.97 4.76
N SER A 186 -1.37 20.25 6.05
CA SER A 186 -2.46 20.12 7.02
C SER A 186 -3.65 21.06 6.77
N ASN A 187 -3.44 22.12 5.98
CA ASN A 187 -4.50 23.10 5.67
C ASN A 187 -5.39 22.66 4.50
N LEU A 188 -5.05 21.56 3.81
CA LEU A 188 -5.91 21.00 2.78
C LEU A 188 -7.17 20.42 3.41
N THR A 189 -8.33 20.88 2.97
CA THR A 189 -9.62 20.32 3.38
C THR A 189 -9.87 18.98 2.69
N CYS A 190 -10.70 18.11 3.28
CA CYS A 190 -11.20 16.96 2.55
C CYS A 190 -11.98 17.39 1.29
N PRO A 191 -12.14 16.51 0.28
CA PRO A 191 -12.94 16.81 -0.89
C PRO A 191 -14.31 17.41 -0.55
N ALA A 192 -14.74 18.41 -1.33
CA ALA A 192 -15.95 19.19 -1.09
C ALA A 192 -16.02 19.92 0.28
N GLY A 193 -14.87 20.20 0.92
CA GLY A 193 -14.81 20.92 2.19
C GLY A 193 -15.27 20.08 3.40
N THR A 194 -15.27 18.75 3.26
CA THR A 194 -15.78 17.83 4.28
C THR A 194 -14.73 17.51 5.35
N THR A 195 -15.06 16.58 6.24
CA THR A 195 -14.16 16.01 7.25
C THR A 195 -13.93 14.51 6.97
N THR A 196 -13.11 13.85 7.78
CA THR A 196 -12.90 12.39 7.72
C THR A 196 -14.20 11.60 7.90
N LYS A 197 -15.25 12.22 8.44
CA LYS A 197 -16.59 11.63 8.63
C LYS A 197 -17.42 11.53 7.34
N GLY A 198 -16.94 12.10 6.24
CA GLY A 198 -17.69 12.15 4.97
C GLY A 198 -18.89 13.10 5.02
N ASP A 199 -19.79 12.97 4.06
CA ASP A 199 -21.06 13.70 3.98
C ASP A 199 -22.07 12.86 3.17
N VAL A 200 -22.96 12.16 3.88
CA VAL A 200 -23.94 11.25 3.26
C VAL A 200 -24.97 12.00 2.41
N ALA A 201 -25.35 13.22 2.79
CA ALA A 201 -26.31 14.01 2.04
C ALA A 201 -25.69 14.45 0.71
N LYS A 202 -24.45 14.95 0.75
CA LYS A 202 -23.71 15.32 -0.45
C LYS A 202 -23.36 14.12 -1.31
N ALA A 203 -23.03 12.97 -0.71
CA ALA A 203 -22.80 11.72 -1.42
C ALA A 203 -24.02 11.32 -2.26
N LYS A 204 -25.22 11.32 -1.68
CA LYS A 204 -26.48 11.05 -2.40
C LYS A 204 -26.71 12.01 -3.56
N GLN A 205 -26.47 13.30 -3.34
CA GLN A 205 -26.62 14.33 -4.35
C GLN A 205 -25.68 14.07 -5.54
N LEU A 206 -24.38 13.89 -5.29
CA LEU A 206 -23.38 13.63 -6.33
C LEU A 206 -23.62 12.30 -7.02
N PHE A 207 -24.05 11.27 -6.30
CA PHE A 207 -24.37 9.98 -6.90
C PHE A 207 -25.51 10.09 -7.89
N THR A 208 -26.60 10.77 -7.50
CA THR A 208 -27.76 10.98 -8.39
C THR A 208 -27.35 11.75 -9.64
N GLN A 209 -26.56 12.81 -9.48
CA GLN A 209 -26.06 13.61 -10.59
C GLN A 209 -25.12 12.80 -11.51
N GLY A 210 -24.18 12.04 -10.94
CA GLY A 210 -23.26 11.21 -11.71
C GLY A 210 -23.98 10.09 -12.47
N LEU A 211 -24.98 9.46 -11.87
CA LEU A 211 -25.79 8.47 -12.56
C LEU A 211 -26.61 9.09 -13.70
N GLN A 212 -27.17 10.29 -13.51
CA GLN A 212 -27.86 11.01 -14.58
C GLN A 212 -26.93 11.31 -15.77
N GLU A 213 -25.69 11.74 -15.51
CA GLU A 213 -24.68 11.97 -16.55
C GLU A 213 -24.31 10.68 -17.30
N GLU A 214 -24.29 9.55 -16.61
CA GLU A 214 -24.05 8.23 -17.21
C GLU A 214 -25.32 7.63 -17.86
N GLY A 215 -26.47 8.31 -17.82
CA GLY A 215 -27.74 7.77 -18.30
C GLY A 215 -28.24 6.57 -17.50
N MET A 216 -27.85 6.47 -16.22
CA MET A 216 -28.15 5.37 -15.31
C MET A 216 -29.08 5.79 -14.17
N THR A 217 -29.62 4.79 -13.49
CA THR A 217 -30.31 4.90 -12.20
C THR A 217 -29.69 3.94 -11.20
N VAL A 218 -30.07 4.04 -9.92
CA VAL A 218 -29.65 3.05 -8.89
C VAL A 218 -30.02 1.63 -9.31
N ALA A 219 -31.17 1.44 -9.96
CA ALA A 219 -31.65 0.13 -10.42
C ALA A 219 -30.85 -0.44 -11.59
N THR A 220 -30.19 0.41 -12.37
CA THR A 220 -29.34 -0.01 -13.51
C THR A 220 -27.86 0.11 -13.20
N PHE A 221 -27.50 0.37 -11.93
CA PHE A 221 -26.11 0.43 -11.50
C PHE A 221 -25.47 -0.96 -11.68
N PRO A 222 -24.31 -1.06 -12.34
CA PRO A 222 -23.71 -2.37 -12.63
C PRO A 222 -23.21 -3.03 -11.35
N ASN A 223 -23.06 -4.35 -11.42
CA ASN A 223 -22.38 -5.09 -10.37
C ASN A 223 -20.90 -4.67 -10.30
N ILE A 224 -20.54 -3.95 -9.25
CA ILE A 224 -19.16 -3.56 -8.96
C ILE A 224 -18.62 -4.45 -7.84
N THR A 225 -17.38 -4.88 -8.02
CA THR A 225 -16.64 -5.70 -7.05
C THR A 225 -15.60 -4.86 -6.33
N TYR A 226 -15.60 -4.93 -5.00
CA TYR A 226 -14.55 -4.46 -4.12
C TYR A 226 -13.65 -5.63 -3.73
N THR A 227 -12.42 -5.63 -4.22
CA THR A 227 -11.44 -6.70 -3.99
C THR A 227 -10.51 -6.36 -2.82
N TYR A 228 -10.24 -7.31 -1.92
CA TYR A 228 -9.42 -7.07 -0.73
C TYR A 228 -8.58 -8.30 -0.36
N PRO A 229 -7.49 -8.14 0.42
CA PRO A 229 -6.62 -9.25 0.78
C PRO A 229 -7.25 -10.21 1.83
N THR A 230 -7.05 -11.52 1.68
CA THR A 230 -7.61 -12.57 2.56
C THR A 230 -6.90 -12.73 3.90
N GLN A 231 -5.67 -12.24 4.03
CA GLN A 231 -4.77 -12.57 5.15
C GLN A 231 -4.93 -11.67 6.38
N SER A 232 -5.96 -10.81 6.41
CA SER A 232 -6.26 -9.92 7.55
C SER A 232 -7.77 -9.95 7.86
N PRO A 233 -8.17 -10.38 9.08
CA PRO A 233 -9.52 -10.21 9.57
C PRO A 233 -10.02 -8.77 9.48
N GLU A 234 -9.13 -7.80 9.69
CA GLU A 234 -9.43 -6.37 9.58
C GLU A 234 -9.75 -5.94 8.15
N ALA A 235 -9.08 -6.51 7.14
CA ALA A 235 -9.43 -6.26 5.74
C ALA A 235 -10.84 -6.78 5.38
N ALA A 236 -11.23 -7.94 5.92
CA ALA A 236 -12.59 -8.48 5.75
C ALA A 236 -13.64 -7.63 6.49
N ALA A 237 -13.33 -7.15 7.70
CA ALA A 237 -14.17 -6.23 8.45
C ALA A 237 -14.34 -4.89 7.69
N GLN A 238 -13.24 -4.33 7.15
CA GLN A 238 -13.26 -3.13 6.32
C GLN A 238 -14.16 -3.33 5.09
N ALA A 239 -14.02 -4.42 4.36
CA ALA A 239 -14.86 -4.72 3.20
C ALA A 239 -16.35 -4.73 3.58
N THR A 240 -16.70 -5.42 4.67
CA THR A 240 -18.08 -5.50 5.17
C THR A 240 -18.62 -4.12 5.56
N THR A 241 -17.83 -3.33 6.31
CA THR A 241 -18.21 -1.99 6.75
C THR A 241 -18.39 -1.04 5.57
N LEU A 242 -17.48 -1.05 4.59
CA LEU A 242 -17.57 -0.22 3.38
C LEU A 242 -18.81 -0.57 2.55
N VAL A 243 -19.06 -1.86 2.28
CA VAL A 243 -20.25 -2.32 1.56
C VAL A 243 -21.53 -1.85 2.26
N GLN A 244 -21.59 -1.95 3.59
CA GLN A 244 -22.75 -1.48 4.34
C GLN A 244 -22.91 0.04 4.29
N MET A 245 -21.83 0.81 4.42
CA MET A 245 -21.86 2.27 4.30
C MET A 245 -22.35 2.71 2.93
N TRP A 246 -21.83 2.13 1.85
CA TRP A 246 -22.27 2.43 0.48
C TRP A 246 -23.72 2.01 0.24
N LYS A 247 -24.15 0.85 0.74
CA LYS A 247 -25.55 0.42 0.64
C LYS A 247 -26.50 1.39 1.33
N THR A 248 -26.18 1.80 2.56
CA THR A 248 -27.01 2.74 3.33
C THR A 248 -27.02 4.15 2.70
N ALA A 249 -25.87 4.62 2.21
CA ALA A 249 -25.74 5.97 1.67
C ALA A 249 -26.26 6.07 0.23
N LEU A 250 -25.92 5.13 -0.65
CA LEU A 250 -26.11 5.24 -2.10
C LEU A 250 -27.19 4.30 -2.65
N GLY A 251 -27.65 3.33 -1.86
CA GLY A 251 -28.68 2.37 -2.28
C GLY A 251 -28.19 1.26 -3.21
N VAL A 252 -26.88 1.16 -3.45
CA VAL A 252 -26.27 0.11 -4.29
C VAL A 252 -25.58 -0.95 -3.45
N THR A 253 -25.56 -2.18 -3.93
CA THR A 253 -24.83 -3.28 -3.28
C THR A 253 -23.53 -3.54 -4.05
N ILE A 254 -22.41 -3.45 -3.34
CA ILE A 254 -21.07 -3.75 -3.88
C ILE A 254 -20.70 -5.17 -3.46
N ASN A 255 -20.19 -5.97 -4.39
CA ASN A 255 -19.76 -7.33 -4.12
C ASN A 255 -18.37 -7.33 -3.50
N ALA A 256 -18.17 -7.99 -2.37
CA ALA A 256 -16.85 -8.13 -1.77
C ALA A 256 -16.15 -9.39 -2.32
N SER A 257 -14.89 -9.28 -2.75
CA SER A 257 -14.10 -10.42 -3.24
C SER A 257 -12.75 -10.49 -2.55
N ALA A 258 -12.48 -11.59 -1.85
CA ALA A 258 -11.22 -11.78 -1.17
C ALA A 258 -10.19 -12.45 -2.11
N LYS A 259 -8.95 -11.95 -2.14
CA LYS A 259 -7.82 -12.52 -2.88
C LYS A 259 -6.58 -12.62 -2.00
N SER A 260 -5.61 -13.47 -2.34
CA SER A 260 -4.35 -13.50 -1.59
C SER A 260 -3.60 -12.17 -1.75
N GLN A 261 -2.75 -11.78 -0.79
CA GLN A 261 -1.96 -10.55 -0.88
C GLN A 261 -1.10 -10.52 -2.17
N ASN A 262 -0.43 -11.64 -2.49
CA ASN A 262 0.36 -11.73 -3.73
C ASN A 262 -0.51 -11.57 -4.99
N SER A 263 -1.74 -12.12 -4.96
CA SER A 263 -2.68 -11.90 -6.06
C SER A 263 -3.11 -10.44 -6.18
N MET A 264 -3.23 -9.69 -5.07
CA MET A 264 -3.57 -8.26 -5.13
C MET A 264 -2.56 -7.49 -5.96
N TYR A 265 -1.25 -7.65 -5.69
CA TYR A 265 -0.19 -6.97 -6.46
C TYR A 265 -0.24 -7.29 -7.96
N THR A 266 -0.47 -8.57 -8.31
CA THR A 266 -0.62 -8.96 -9.71
C THR A 266 -1.85 -8.31 -10.35
N LEU A 267 -2.98 -8.30 -9.65
CA LEU A 267 -4.23 -7.73 -10.15
C LEU A 267 -4.17 -6.20 -10.28
N GLU A 268 -3.49 -5.52 -9.35
CA GLU A 268 -3.20 -4.09 -9.39
C GLU A 268 -2.37 -3.73 -10.62
N SER A 269 -1.24 -4.41 -10.81
CA SER A 269 -0.38 -4.22 -11.99
C SER A 269 -1.12 -4.50 -13.32
N GLN A 270 -1.95 -5.54 -13.37
CA GLN A 270 -2.77 -5.84 -14.56
C GLN A 270 -3.88 -4.80 -14.82
N THR A 271 -4.22 -3.98 -13.82
CA THR A 271 -5.26 -2.94 -13.93
C THR A 271 -4.74 -1.65 -14.57
N THR A 272 -3.43 -1.38 -14.46
CA THR A 272 -2.79 -0.22 -15.09
C THR A 272 -2.98 -0.24 -16.61
N LYS A 273 -3.48 0.86 -17.18
CA LYS A 273 -3.92 1.06 -18.58
C LYS A 273 -5.06 0.15 -19.05
N HIS A 274 -5.76 -0.54 -18.16
CA HIS A 274 -6.80 -1.51 -18.50
C HIS A 274 -8.09 -1.30 -17.69
N THR A 275 -9.25 -1.69 -18.24
CA THR A 275 -10.54 -1.65 -17.54
C THR A 275 -10.75 -2.78 -16.52
N GLY A 276 -9.71 -3.56 -16.24
CA GLY A 276 -9.76 -4.68 -15.31
C GLY A 276 -8.34 -5.20 -15.06
N PRO A 277 -8.14 -6.13 -14.11
CA PRO A 277 -9.16 -6.93 -13.43
C PRO A 277 -9.84 -6.26 -12.22
N LEU A 278 -9.32 -5.15 -11.70
CA LEU A 278 -9.90 -4.47 -10.53
C LEU A 278 -10.84 -3.34 -10.94
N GLN A 279 -11.98 -3.25 -10.24
CA GLN A 279 -12.94 -2.14 -10.36
C GLN A 279 -12.81 -1.22 -9.14
N MET A 280 -12.99 -1.79 -7.95
CA MET A 280 -12.64 -1.18 -6.67
C MET A 280 -11.76 -2.14 -5.87
N TRP A 281 -10.80 -1.64 -5.10
CA TRP A 281 -9.95 -2.51 -4.30
C TRP A 281 -9.41 -1.83 -3.04
N SER A 282 -9.01 -2.65 -2.07
CA SER A 282 -8.19 -2.19 -0.94
C SER A 282 -6.75 -2.02 -1.44
N GLY A 283 -6.25 -0.78 -1.43
CA GLY A 283 -4.87 -0.48 -1.80
C GLY A 283 -4.15 0.26 -0.67
N GLY A 284 -2.84 0.42 -0.83
CA GLY A 284 -2.04 1.26 0.04
C GLY A 284 -0.66 1.52 -0.55
N TRP A 285 -0.07 2.64 -0.13
CA TRP A 285 1.28 3.03 -0.53
C TRP A 285 2.07 3.46 0.70
N GLY A 286 3.23 2.86 0.88
CA GLY A 286 4.23 3.25 1.88
C GLY A 286 5.42 3.92 1.20
N ALA A 287 6.10 4.83 1.91
CA ALA A 287 7.24 5.55 1.34
C ALA A 287 8.33 4.59 0.87
N ASP A 288 8.73 4.71 -0.39
CA ASP A 288 10.00 4.13 -0.83
C ASP A 288 11.16 5.04 -0.41
N TYR A 289 10.91 6.36 -0.39
CA TYR A 289 11.80 7.41 0.10
C TYR A 289 11.00 8.66 0.49
N ALA A 290 11.59 9.52 1.32
CA ALA A 290 10.90 10.68 1.90
C ALA A 290 10.86 11.91 0.96
N ASP A 291 10.28 11.76 -0.24
CA ASP A 291 9.95 12.86 -1.16
C ASP A 291 8.54 12.71 -1.74
N PRO A 292 7.70 13.76 -1.82
CA PRO A 292 6.32 13.64 -2.32
C PRO A 292 6.22 13.18 -3.78
N GLN A 293 7.31 13.22 -4.55
CA GLN A 293 7.39 12.59 -5.87
C GLN A 293 7.09 11.08 -5.81
N ASP A 294 7.46 10.41 -4.72
CA ASP A 294 7.20 8.99 -4.47
C ASP A 294 5.71 8.65 -4.50
N TRP A 295 4.86 9.53 -3.96
CA TRP A 295 3.41 9.37 -4.06
C TRP A 295 2.86 9.95 -5.36
N ILE A 296 3.04 11.26 -5.54
CA ILE A 296 2.26 12.03 -6.52
C ILE A 296 2.66 11.64 -7.93
N THR A 297 3.96 11.52 -8.20
CA THR A 297 4.38 11.15 -9.55
C THR A 297 4.15 9.68 -9.81
N LEU A 298 4.62 8.76 -8.95
CA LEU A 298 4.52 7.33 -9.26
C LEU A 298 3.07 6.84 -9.41
N GLN A 299 2.12 7.39 -8.66
CA GLN A 299 0.72 6.94 -8.68
C GLN A 299 -0.20 7.77 -9.59
N PHE A 300 0.14 9.01 -9.93
CA PHE A 300 -0.74 9.91 -10.71
C PHE A 300 -0.06 10.55 -11.91
N GLY A 301 1.22 10.28 -12.14
CA GLY A 301 1.94 10.76 -13.31
C GLY A 301 1.51 10.03 -14.59
N ASP A 302 1.69 10.71 -15.71
CA ASP A 302 1.49 10.12 -17.03
C ASP A 302 2.42 8.91 -17.23
N ASN A 303 1.84 7.83 -17.76
CA ASN A 303 2.55 6.59 -18.13
C ASN A 303 3.39 5.97 -17.01
N GLN A 304 2.98 6.15 -15.76
CA GLN A 304 3.64 5.49 -14.64
C GLN A 304 3.11 4.07 -14.42
N PRO A 305 3.97 3.09 -14.13
CA PRO A 305 3.55 1.70 -13.92
C PRO A 305 2.65 1.52 -12.69
N TYR A 306 2.78 2.41 -11.70
CA TYR A 306 2.00 2.41 -10.46
C TYR A 306 0.79 3.36 -10.50
N ASN A 307 0.45 3.93 -11.67
CA ASN A 307 -0.82 4.61 -11.88
C ASN A 307 -1.96 3.59 -12.10
N GLU A 308 -2.21 2.80 -11.06
CA GLU A 308 -3.18 1.70 -11.06
C GLU A 308 -4.63 2.18 -11.11
N PHE A 309 -4.86 3.45 -10.74
CA PHE A 309 -6.16 4.12 -10.85
C PHE A 309 -6.54 4.46 -12.29
N ASN A 310 -5.57 4.46 -13.21
CA ASN A 310 -5.71 5.00 -14.56
C ASN A 310 -6.07 6.49 -14.55
N PHE A 311 -5.48 7.24 -13.62
CA PHE A 311 -5.64 8.69 -13.56
C PHE A 311 -5.02 9.34 -14.80
N GLY A 312 -5.75 10.27 -15.41
CA GLY A 312 -5.35 10.94 -16.65
C GLY A 312 -5.60 10.13 -17.93
N ASP A 313 -5.94 8.84 -17.83
CA ASP A 313 -6.17 7.97 -18.99
C ASP A 313 -7.64 7.90 -19.45
N ASN A 314 -8.55 8.52 -18.70
CA ASN A 314 -9.95 8.58 -19.09
C ASN A 314 -10.19 9.71 -20.12
N ASN A 315 -10.76 9.36 -21.28
CA ASN A 315 -11.11 10.34 -22.34
C ASN A 315 -12.27 11.29 -21.97
N GLY A 316 -12.69 11.34 -20.70
CA GLY A 316 -13.68 12.28 -20.20
C GLY A 316 -13.06 13.66 -19.94
N ASN A 317 -13.88 14.70 -19.82
CA ASN A 317 -13.48 16.10 -19.56
C ASN A 317 -12.74 16.35 -18.21
N ALA A 318 -12.09 15.34 -17.64
CA ALA A 318 -11.38 15.36 -16.36
C ALA A 318 -9.95 15.92 -16.44
N GLN A 319 -9.54 16.51 -17.57
CA GLN A 319 -8.25 17.22 -17.69
C GLN A 319 -8.17 18.55 -16.93
N GLN A 320 -9.18 18.93 -16.13
CA GLN A 320 -9.25 20.26 -15.51
C GLN A 320 -9.35 20.27 -13.98
N ILE A 321 -8.67 19.39 -13.24
CA ILE A 321 -8.33 19.73 -11.84
C ILE A 321 -6.97 19.11 -11.49
N ALA A 322 -5.92 19.85 -11.79
CA ALA A 322 -4.63 19.79 -11.09
C ALA A 322 -4.51 21.06 -10.24
#